data_AF-A0A538F3N4-F1
#
_entry.id   AF-A0A538F3N4-F1
#
_cell.length_a   1.000
_cell.length_b   1.000
_cell.length_c   1.000
_cell.angle_alpha   90.00
_cell.angle_beta   90.00
_cell.angle_gamma   90.00
#
_symmetry.space_group_name_H-M   'P 1'
#
loop_
_entity.id
_entity.type
_entity.pdbx_description
1 polymer ?
#
loop_
_entity_poly.entity_id
_entity_poly.type
_entity_poly.pdbx_seq_one_letter_code
_entity_poly.pdbx_strand_id
1 'polypeptide(L)'
;MVYPFARIGRRARAALLVLAGAIAGGAALAVADVPDTGGVIHACYTVDSGGAPKPPPNLYVIDPSSPANQSCKTGERSLNWSAQGPPGPQGPRGPAGTGLTINTRLIKPTSRPIGHIVVGSGKHKLGSDILGLSFAPSGTGGGSGAGTGKVHINEFTIQKKTNKASPAFFKNCVAGAHYKTVTIAMRKAGGDPKTAGKVYLRYTFSTVFTTSFQQESSGKGKSKPEENISFNFAKVAIEYLPQ
;
A
#
# COMPACT_ATOMS: atom_id res chain seq x y z
N MET A 1 -34.47 -16.87 -59.71
CA MET A 1 -34.29 -15.53 -60.29
C MET A 1 -33.06 -14.92 -59.63
N VAL A 2 -31.93 -14.81 -60.36
CA VAL A 2 -30.80 -13.86 -60.11
C VAL A 2 -29.96 -14.10 -58.81
N TYR A 3 -28.64 -14.36 -58.74
CA TYR A 3 -27.42 -14.27 -59.57
C TYR A 3 -26.45 -15.48 -59.30
N PRO A 4 -25.50 -15.81 -60.21
CA PRO A 4 -24.63 -16.99 -60.16
C PRO A 4 -23.21 -16.75 -59.59
N PHE A 5 -22.52 -17.88 -59.36
CA PHE A 5 -21.14 -18.09 -58.93
C PHE A 5 -20.05 -17.21 -59.56
N ALA A 6 -19.05 -16.82 -58.77
CA ALA A 6 -17.69 -16.55 -59.25
C ALA A 6 -16.66 -17.36 -58.46
N ARG A 7 -16.08 -18.36 -59.13
CA ARG A 7 -14.94 -19.18 -58.66
C ARG A 7 -13.67 -18.34 -58.68
N ILE A 8 -12.97 -18.23 -57.55
CA ILE A 8 -11.63 -17.63 -57.48
C ILE A 8 -10.59 -18.62 -58.05
N GLY A 9 -9.87 -18.17 -59.09
CA GLY A 9 -8.96 -18.97 -59.90
C GLY A 9 -7.56 -19.18 -59.30
N ARG A 10 -6.94 -20.29 -59.73
CA ARG A 10 -5.64 -20.86 -59.31
C ARG A 10 -4.38 -20.06 -59.68
N ARG A 11 -4.40 -18.73 -59.70
CA ARG A 11 -3.22 -17.91 -60.08
C ARG A 11 -2.68 -16.97 -59.00
N ALA A 12 -3.09 -17.13 -57.74
CA ALA A 12 -2.57 -16.35 -56.59
C ALA A 12 -1.69 -17.19 -55.63
N ARG A 13 -0.85 -18.07 -56.17
CA ARG A 13 0.14 -18.85 -55.40
C ARG A 13 1.47 -18.89 -56.15
N ALA A 14 2.25 -17.80 -56.11
CA ALA A 14 3.69 -17.79 -56.41
C ALA A 14 4.28 -16.39 -56.20
N ALA A 15 4.55 -16.01 -54.95
CA ALA A 15 5.57 -15.02 -54.61
C ALA A 15 5.82 -15.03 -53.09
N LEU A 16 6.44 -16.11 -52.58
CA LEU A 16 7.19 -16.12 -51.32
C LEU A 16 7.86 -17.50 -51.17
N LEU A 17 8.96 -17.70 -51.89
CA LEU A 17 9.97 -18.70 -51.57
C LEU A 17 11.32 -17.99 -51.56
N VAL A 18 11.79 -17.61 -50.38
CA VAL A 18 13.21 -17.56 -50.07
C VAL A 18 13.40 -18.22 -48.70
N LEU A 19 13.75 -19.51 -48.78
CA LEU A 19 14.69 -20.24 -47.93
C LEU A 19 14.48 -20.22 -46.41
N ALA A 20 13.97 -21.35 -45.92
CA ALA A 20 14.37 -21.91 -44.64
C ALA A 20 15.90 -22.11 -44.58
N GLY A 21 16.56 -21.65 -43.52
CA GLY A 21 17.96 -21.98 -43.26
C GLY A 21 18.75 -21.02 -42.37
N ALA A 22 18.35 -20.84 -41.10
CA ALA A 22 19.21 -20.50 -39.95
C ALA A 22 18.31 -20.58 -38.70
N ILE A 23 18.21 -21.70 -37.99
CA ILE A 23 19.12 -22.16 -36.94
C ILE A 23 19.69 -21.02 -36.09
N ALA A 24 19.28 -21.04 -34.82
CA ALA A 24 19.88 -20.42 -33.64
C ALA A 24 19.75 -18.90 -33.48
N GLY A 25 19.38 -18.51 -32.25
CA GLY A 25 19.54 -17.15 -31.75
C GLY A 25 18.24 -16.38 -31.59
N GLY A 26 17.35 -16.85 -30.70
CA GLY A 26 16.49 -15.89 -30.01
C GLY A 26 17.41 -14.83 -29.41
N ALA A 27 17.23 -13.57 -29.82
CA ALA A 27 18.02 -12.46 -29.32
C ALA A 27 17.85 -12.42 -27.80
N ALA A 28 18.87 -12.88 -27.08
CA ALA A 28 19.03 -12.56 -25.69
C ALA A 28 19.05 -11.05 -25.64
N LEU A 29 18.04 -10.45 -25.00
CA LEU A 29 18.12 -9.07 -24.56
C LEU A 29 19.37 -9.03 -23.68
N ALA A 30 20.47 -8.48 -24.20
CA ALA A 30 21.66 -8.22 -23.40
C ALA A 30 21.26 -7.11 -22.41
N VAL A 31 20.74 -7.53 -21.26
CA VAL A 31 20.65 -6.66 -20.10
C VAL A 31 22.10 -6.36 -19.75
N ALA A 32 22.51 -5.11 -19.94
CA ALA A 32 23.80 -4.67 -19.46
C ALA A 32 23.74 -4.69 -17.93
N ASP A 33 24.56 -5.54 -17.31
CA ASP A 33 24.70 -5.58 -15.85
C ASP A 33 25.68 -4.47 -15.46
N VAL A 34 25.14 -3.25 -15.32
CA VAL A 34 25.82 -2.12 -14.70
C VAL A 34 25.09 -1.83 -13.39
N PRO A 35 25.71 -2.04 -12.21
CA PRO A 35 27.10 -2.48 -11.98
C PRO A 35 27.37 -3.95 -12.34
N ASP A 36 28.64 -4.31 -12.55
CA ASP A 36 29.06 -5.70 -12.82
C ASP A 36 28.75 -6.65 -11.66
N THR A 37 29.01 -7.95 -11.81
CA THR A 37 28.80 -8.97 -10.76
C THR A 37 29.56 -8.65 -9.45
N GLY A 38 30.60 -7.82 -9.51
CA GLY A 38 31.36 -7.31 -8.35
C GLY A 38 30.86 -5.98 -7.78
N GLY A 39 29.78 -5.41 -8.31
CA GLY A 39 29.23 -4.13 -7.87
C GLY A 39 29.96 -2.90 -8.42
N VAL A 40 30.81 -3.06 -9.43
CA VAL A 40 31.65 -2.01 -10.03
C VAL A 40 31.01 -1.46 -11.30
N ILE A 41 30.95 -0.13 -11.39
CA ILE A 41 30.63 0.61 -12.61
C ILE A 41 31.94 0.96 -13.31
N HIS A 42 32.03 0.63 -14.59
CA HIS A 42 33.16 0.96 -15.45
C HIS A 42 32.79 2.12 -16.37
N ALA A 43 33.65 3.13 -16.47
CA ALA A 43 33.48 4.21 -17.43
C ALA A 43 34.81 4.62 -18.07
N CYS A 44 34.70 5.38 -19.14
CA CYS A 44 35.81 5.99 -19.85
C CYS A 44 35.62 7.50 -19.96
N TYR A 45 36.72 8.23 -19.93
CA TYR A 45 36.75 9.68 -20.16
C TYR A 45 37.98 10.05 -20.99
N THR A 46 37.88 11.10 -21.82
CA THR A 46 39.02 11.55 -22.63
C THR A 46 40.00 12.38 -21.82
N VAL A 47 41.29 12.19 -22.10
CA VAL A 47 42.38 12.97 -21.50
C VAL A 47 43.14 13.75 -22.58
N ASP A 48 43.75 14.86 -22.20
CA ASP A 48 44.70 15.57 -23.05
C ASP A 48 46.06 14.85 -23.11
N SER A 49 47.01 15.40 -23.88
CA SER A 49 48.37 14.87 -23.99
C SER A 49 49.14 14.87 -22.67
N GLY A 50 48.70 15.65 -21.68
CA GLY A 50 49.24 15.69 -20.31
C GLY A 50 48.55 14.73 -19.34
N GLY A 51 47.51 14.00 -19.80
CA GLY A 51 46.73 13.09 -18.96
C GLY A 51 45.62 13.75 -18.15
N ALA A 52 45.36 15.05 -18.31
CA ALA A 52 44.28 15.73 -17.61
C ALA A 52 42.94 15.52 -18.32
N PRO A 53 41.80 15.44 -17.59
CA PRO A 53 40.47 15.31 -18.20
C PRO A 53 40.16 16.48 -19.13
N LYS A 54 39.71 16.18 -20.35
CA LYS A 54 39.36 17.21 -21.33
C LYS A 54 37.95 17.78 -21.07
N PRO A 55 37.77 19.08 -20.79
CA PRO A 55 36.44 19.70 -20.67
C PRO A 55 35.78 19.86 -22.06
N PRO A 56 34.43 19.91 -22.19
CA PRO A 56 33.35 19.75 -21.19
C PRO A 56 32.95 18.24 -21.01
N PRO A 57 31.97 17.83 -20.17
CA PRO A 57 31.94 16.47 -19.60
C PRO A 57 31.91 15.38 -20.68
N ASN A 58 32.87 14.46 -20.59
CA ASN A 58 33.26 13.48 -21.61
C ASN A 58 33.24 12.05 -21.08
N LEU A 59 32.53 11.80 -19.98
CA LEU A 59 32.45 10.51 -19.31
C LEU A 59 31.29 9.68 -19.87
N TYR A 60 31.56 8.44 -20.26
CA TYR A 60 30.54 7.47 -20.64
C TYR A 60 30.80 6.10 -20.01
N VAL A 61 29.73 5.42 -19.63
CA VAL A 61 29.76 4.10 -19.00
C VAL A 61 30.01 3.03 -20.06
N ILE A 62 30.83 2.04 -19.74
CA ILE A 62 31.08 0.84 -20.54
C ILE A 62 30.67 -0.42 -19.78
N ASP A 63 30.37 -1.47 -20.50
CA ASP A 63 30.19 -2.82 -19.96
C ASP A 63 31.27 -3.76 -20.51
N PRO A 64 32.39 -3.96 -19.79
CA PRO A 64 33.45 -4.89 -20.18
C PRO A 64 32.99 -6.35 -20.24
N SER A 65 31.90 -6.69 -19.53
CA SER A 65 31.33 -8.04 -19.51
C SER A 65 30.36 -8.30 -20.66
N SER A 66 29.94 -7.24 -21.37
CA SER A 66 29.07 -7.38 -22.53
C SER A 66 29.69 -8.25 -23.63
N PRO A 67 28.88 -8.90 -24.49
CA PRO A 67 29.38 -9.66 -25.63
C PRO A 67 30.24 -8.86 -26.60
N ALA A 68 30.12 -7.52 -26.58
CA ALA A 68 30.92 -6.60 -27.38
C ALA A 68 32.28 -6.27 -26.74
N ASN A 69 32.56 -6.76 -25.53
CA ASN A 69 33.80 -6.55 -24.76
C ASN A 69 34.23 -5.07 -24.75
N GLN A 70 33.34 -4.20 -24.26
CA GLN A 70 33.56 -2.76 -24.33
C GLN A 70 34.79 -2.34 -23.51
N SER A 71 35.60 -1.44 -24.07
CA SER A 71 36.81 -0.91 -23.45
C SER A 71 37.03 0.54 -23.83
N CYS A 72 37.88 1.24 -23.08
CA CYS A 72 38.21 2.64 -23.37
C CYS A 72 38.97 2.76 -24.68
N LYS A 73 38.64 3.80 -25.45
CA LYS A 73 39.26 4.07 -26.76
C LYS A 73 40.64 4.70 -26.59
N THR A 74 41.40 4.74 -27.68
CA THR A 74 42.67 5.47 -27.72
C THR A 74 42.47 6.94 -27.35
N GLY A 75 43.23 7.43 -26.37
CA GLY A 75 43.08 8.80 -25.84
C GLY A 75 42.13 8.92 -24.65
N GLU A 76 41.61 7.80 -24.14
CA GLU A 76 40.79 7.75 -22.94
C GLU A 76 41.50 7.08 -21.75
N ARG A 77 40.92 7.29 -20.58
CA ARG A 77 41.29 6.63 -19.33
C ARG A 77 40.07 5.98 -18.70
N SER A 78 40.29 4.83 -18.07
CA SER A 78 39.26 4.11 -17.32
C SER A 78 39.05 4.77 -15.96
N LEU A 79 37.79 4.89 -15.56
CA LEU A 79 37.37 5.23 -14.21
C LEU A 79 36.41 4.13 -13.75
N ASN A 80 36.79 3.41 -12.70
CA ASN A 80 35.98 2.34 -12.12
C ASN A 80 35.58 2.75 -10.71
N TRP A 81 34.30 2.66 -10.38
CA TRP A 81 33.81 2.94 -9.03
C TRP A 81 32.72 1.96 -8.63
N SER A 82 32.73 1.52 -7.39
CA SER A 82 31.63 0.70 -6.86
C SER A 82 30.42 1.57 -6.55
N ALA A 83 29.23 1.15 -6.97
CA ALA A 83 27.99 1.90 -6.82
C ALA A 83 27.37 1.84 -5.41
N GLN A 84 28.10 1.38 -4.40
CA GLN A 84 27.65 1.51 -3.02
C GLN A 84 28.25 2.77 -2.41
N GLY A 85 27.60 3.90 -2.70
CA GLY A 85 27.80 5.07 -1.87
C GLY A 85 27.51 4.68 -0.41
N PRO A 86 28.23 5.23 0.59
CA PRO A 86 27.79 5.12 1.97
C PRO A 86 26.31 5.54 2.00
N PRO A 87 25.44 4.85 2.78
CA PRO A 87 24.07 5.30 2.98
C PRO A 87 24.13 6.81 3.20
N GLY A 88 23.49 7.58 2.31
CA GLY A 88 23.52 9.02 2.42
C GLY A 88 23.17 9.39 3.86
N PRO A 89 23.80 10.42 4.46
CA PRO A 89 23.41 10.85 5.79
C PRO A 89 21.89 10.93 5.80
N GLN A 90 21.26 10.29 6.78
CA GLN A 90 19.80 10.27 6.90
C GLN A 90 19.31 11.67 6.57
N GLY A 91 18.53 11.79 5.48
CA GLY A 91 18.04 13.10 5.04
C GLY A 91 17.47 13.83 6.26
N PRO A 92 17.66 15.16 6.38
CA PRO A 92 17.16 15.90 7.54
C PRO A 92 15.74 15.43 7.80
N ARG A 93 15.46 15.00 9.05
CA ARG A 93 14.14 14.53 9.45
C ARG A 93 13.14 15.44 8.77
N GLY A 94 12.33 14.88 7.87
CA GLY A 94 11.36 15.67 7.11
C GLY A 94 10.63 16.57 8.10
N PRO A 95 10.39 17.85 7.77
CA PRO A 95 9.78 18.79 8.70
C PRO A 95 8.63 18.08 9.37
N ALA A 96 8.61 18.05 10.71
CA ALA A 96 7.56 17.38 11.46
C ALA A 96 6.24 17.84 10.83
N GLY A 97 5.54 16.91 10.15
CA GLY A 97 4.47 17.29 9.24
C GLY A 97 3.59 18.29 9.95
N THR A 98 3.53 19.52 9.42
CA THR A 98 2.82 20.65 10.03
C THR A 98 1.53 20.09 10.55
N GLY A 99 1.41 20.06 11.89
CA GLY A 99 0.39 19.29 12.57
C GLY A 99 -0.93 19.50 11.85
N LEU A 100 -1.51 18.42 11.31
CA LEU A 100 -2.75 18.48 10.55
C LEU A 100 -3.74 19.38 11.30
N THR A 101 -3.92 20.61 10.84
CA THR A 101 -4.88 21.54 11.42
C THR A 101 -6.23 21.06 10.93
N ILE A 102 -6.81 20.13 11.67
CA ILE A 102 -8.13 19.61 11.37
C ILE A 102 -9.13 20.69 11.76
N ASN A 103 -9.57 21.48 10.78
CA ASN A 103 -10.62 22.46 10.97
C ASN A 103 -11.98 21.73 11.04
N THR A 104 -12.25 21.09 12.18
CA THR A 104 -13.44 20.28 12.36
C THR A 104 -14.66 21.17 12.53
N ARG A 105 -15.36 21.49 11.43
CA ARG A 105 -16.77 21.91 11.58
C ARG A 105 -17.57 20.72 12.11
N LEU A 106 -18.45 20.98 13.08
CA LEU A 106 -19.25 19.97 13.75
C LEU A 106 -20.24 19.36 12.74
N ILE A 107 -19.93 18.20 12.17
CA ILE A 107 -20.86 17.53 11.26
C ILE A 107 -21.76 16.60 12.09
N LYS A 108 -23.07 16.86 12.19
CA LYS A 108 -24.04 16.02 12.94
C LYS A 108 -24.51 14.80 12.12
N PRO A 109 -24.31 13.54 12.56
CA PRO A 109 -24.79 12.35 11.83
C PRO A 109 -26.32 12.31 11.80
N THR A 110 -26.92 11.85 10.69
CA THR A 110 -28.37 11.74 10.53
C THR A 110 -28.91 10.32 10.72
N SER A 111 -28.05 9.29 10.73
CA SER A 111 -28.44 7.89 10.92
C SER A 111 -28.58 7.55 12.41
N ARG A 112 -29.48 6.62 12.74
CA ARG A 112 -29.61 6.09 14.11
C ARG A 112 -28.37 5.23 14.44
N PRO A 113 -27.57 5.58 15.45
CA PRO A 113 -26.39 4.81 15.80
C PRO A 113 -26.75 3.53 16.55
N ILE A 114 -25.98 2.47 16.34
CA ILE A 114 -26.07 1.21 17.12
C ILE A 114 -25.12 1.21 18.32
N GLY A 115 -24.19 2.15 18.37
CA GLY A 115 -23.20 2.27 19.43
C GLY A 115 -22.33 3.51 19.28
N HIS A 116 -21.32 3.62 20.14
CA HIS A 116 -20.37 4.73 20.11
C HIS A 116 -18.96 4.24 20.42
N ILE A 117 -18.03 4.66 19.58
CA ILE A 117 -16.59 4.43 19.75
C ILE A 117 -15.94 5.67 20.37
N VAL A 118 -15.05 5.44 21.32
CA VAL A 118 -14.17 6.44 21.92
C VAL A 118 -12.73 5.99 21.74
N VAL A 119 -11.89 6.86 21.21
CA VAL A 119 -10.45 6.65 21.10
C VAL A 119 -9.69 7.61 22.00
N GLY A 120 -8.57 7.13 22.57
CA GLY A 120 -7.73 7.93 23.46
C GLY A 120 -8.21 7.93 24.91
N SER A 121 -7.54 8.74 25.74
CA SER A 121 -7.79 8.80 27.19
C SER A 121 -7.71 10.24 27.72
N GLY A 122 -8.24 10.47 28.92
CA GLY A 122 -8.25 11.79 29.55
C GLY A 122 -8.88 12.90 28.69
N LYS A 123 -8.18 14.03 28.57
CA LYS A 123 -8.60 15.22 27.80
C LYS A 123 -8.48 15.05 26.27
N HIS A 124 -7.83 13.99 25.80
CA HIS A 124 -7.55 13.75 24.37
C HIS A 124 -8.49 12.72 23.75
N LYS A 125 -9.71 12.58 24.30
CA LYS A 125 -10.70 11.62 23.79
C LYS A 125 -11.40 12.17 22.55
N LEU A 126 -11.54 11.31 21.54
CA LEU A 126 -12.37 11.57 20.37
C LEU A 126 -13.45 10.51 20.27
N GLY A 127 -14.66 10.90 19.86
CA GLY A 127 -15.83 10.04 19.83
C GLY A 127 -16.49 9.99 18.46
N SER A 128 -17.05 8.84 18.11
CA SER A 128 -17.90 8.67 16.94
C SER A 128 -19.06 7.73 17.22
N ASP A 129 -20.21 8.06 16.64
CA ASP A 129 -21.30 7.12 16.45
C ASP A 129 -20.90 6.03 15.43
N ILE A 130 -21.33 4.80 15.68
CA ILE A 130 -21.14 3.65 14.76
C ILE A 130 -22.48 3.16 14.20
N LEU A 131 -22.45 2.73 12.95
CA LEU A 131 -23.58 2.16 12.21
C LEU A 131 -23.52 0.64 12.12
N GLY A 132 -22.31 0.08 12.15
CA GLY A 132 -22.05 -1.34 12.06
C GLY A 132 -20.72 -1.70 12.71
N LEU A 133 -20.57 -2.96 13.13
CA LEU A 133 -19.30 -3.54 13.54
C LEU A 133 -19.22 -5.00 13.08
N SER A 134 -18.01 -5.48 12.80
CA SER A 134 -17.74 -6.91 12.57
C SER A 134 -16.49 -7.34 13.32
N PHE A 135 -16.55 -8.54 13.91
CA PHE A 135 -15.44 -9.17 14.60
C PHE A 135 -15.60 -10.68 14.53
N ALA A 136 -14.65 -11.35 13.86
CA ALA A 136 -14.73 -12.78 13.58
C ALA A 136 -13.36 -13.44 13.82
N PRO A 137 -13.03 -13.83 15.06
CA PRO A 137 -11.85 -14.63 15.32
C PRO A 137 -11.97 -15.99 14.61
N SER A 138 -10.87 -16.48 14.03
CA SER A 138 -10.82 -17.77 13.35
C SER A 138 -9.75 -18.67 13.97
N GLY A 139 -9.97 -19.98 13.98
CA GLY A 139 -9.01 -20.97 14.45
C GLY A 139 -8.68 -21.97 13.36
N THR A 140 -7.41 -22.35 13.22
CA THR A 140 -7.01 -23.52 12.43
C THR A 140 -7.06 -24.75 13.35
N GLY A 141 -8.20 -25.45 13.34
CA GLY A 141 -8.33 -26.75 13.99
C GLY A 141 -7.79 -27.85 13.08
N GLY A 142 -6.53 -28.25 13.24
CA GLY A 142 -5.94 -29.37 12.51
C GLY A 142 -4.89 -30.08 13.37
N GLY A 143 -5.25 -31.24 13.92
CA GLY A 143 -4.35 -32.12 14.67
C GLY A 143 -4.97 -32.60 15.99
N SER A 144 -5.04 -33.92 16.15
CA SER A 144 -5.50 -34.62 17.36
C SER A 144 -4.53 -34.38 18.53
N GLY A 145 -4.66 -33.23 19.17
CA GLY A 145 -3.90 -32.85 20.35
C GLY A 145 -4.50 -31.60 20.98
N ALA A 146 -4.84 -31.66 22.26
CA ALA A 146 -5.31 -30.49 23.01
C ALA A 146 -4.19 -29.45 23.08
N GLY A 147 -4.27 -28.39 22.27
CA GLY A 147 -3.35 -27.23 22.35
C GLY A 147 -2.66 -26.78 21.06
N THR A 148 -2.86 -27.43 19.90
CA THR A 148 -2.09 -27.10 18.69
C THR A 148 -2.68 -25.94 17.85
N GLY A 149 -3.94 -25.55 18.08
CA GLY A 149 -4.59 -24.45 17.34
C GLY A 149 -4.38 -23.10 18.03
N LYS A 150 -3.49 -22.25 17.51
CA LYS A 150 -3.45 -20.83 17.90
C LYS A 150 -4.65 -20.13 17.26
N VAL A 151 -5.52 -19.52 18.08
CA VAL A 151 -6.62 -18.69 17.57
C VAL A 151 -6.02 -17.45 16.91
N HIS A 152 -6.34 -17.24 15.64
CA HIS A 152 -6.06 -16.00 14.95
C HIS A 152 -7.19 -15.02 15.23
N ILE A 153 -6.89 -13.95 15.95
CA ILE A 153 -7.85 -12.89 16.17
C ILE A 153 -7.78 -11.94 14.98
N ASN A 154 -8.83 -11.96 14.15
CA ASN A 154 -8.94 -11.07 13.00
C ASN A 154 -9.10 -9.62 13.44
N GLU A 155 -8.93 -8.71 12.49
CA GLU A 155 -9.17 -7.29 12.70
C GLU A 155 -10.62 -7.02 13.13
N PHE A 156 -10.79 -5.94 13.89
CA PHE A 156 -12.09 -5.42 14.24
C PHE A 156 -12.45 -4.30 13.28
N THR A 157 -13.57 -4.40 12.57
CA THR A 157 -14.01 -3.38 11.62
C THR A 157 -15.23 -2.63 12.16
N ILE A 158 -15.23 -1.30 12.01
CA ILE A 158 -16.40 -0.45 12.24
C ILE A 158 -16.86 0.21 10.96
N GLN A 159 -18.16 0.51 10.91
CA GLN A 159 -18.76 1.38 9.91
C GLN A 159 -19.30 2.63 10.59
N LYS A 160 -18.94 3.81 10.09
CA LYS A 160 -19.41 5.10 10.63
C LYS A 160 -19.57 6.14 9.52
N LYS A 161 -20.30 7.22 9.79
CA LYS A 161 -20.30 8.40 8.92
C LYS A 161 -19.15 9.35 9.24
N THR A 162 -18.68 10.13 8.27
CA THR A 162 -17.66 11.16 8.50
C THR A 162 -18.06 12.14 9.61
N ASN A 163 -17.14 12.38 10.54
CA ASN A 163 -17.32 13.28 11.66
C ASN A 163 -15.98 13.78 12.22
N LYS A 164 -16.02 14.43 13.39
CA LYS A 164 -14.86 15.03 14.06
C LYS A 164 -13.71 14.05 14.31
N ALA A 165 -14.01 12.76 14.52
CA ALA A 165 -12.99 11.76 14.80
C ALA A 165 -12.32 11.20 13.54
N SER A 166 -12.94 11.33 12.36
CA SER A 166 -12.43 10.78 11.09
C SER A 166 -10.96 11.14 10.83
N PRO A 167 -10.53 12.41 10.97
CA PRO A 167 -9.16 12.77 10.61
C PRO A 167 -8.13 12.22 11.60
N ALA A 168 -8.53 11.89 12.83
CA ALA A 168 -7.67 11.19 13.77
C ALA A 168 -7.46 9.72 13.37
N PHE A 169 -8.52 9.02 12.94
CA PHE A 169 -8.40 7.66 12.40
C PHE A 169 -7.51 7.62 11.16
N PHE A 170 -7.74 8.53 10.21
CA PHE A 170 -6.90 8.65 9.02
C PHE A 170 -5.44 8.93 9.37
N LYS A 171 -5.18 9.90 10.27
CA LYS A 171 -3.82 10.21 10.74
C LYS A 171 -3.14 9.01 11.40
N ASN A 172 -3.86 8.29 12.26
CA ASN A 172 -3.32 7.10 12.93
C ASN A 172 -2.93 6.01 11.92
N CYS A 173 -3.78 5.80 10.91
CA CYS A 173 -3.55 4.85 9.81
C CYS A 173 -2.28 5.19 9.02
N VAL A 174 -2.15 6.42 8.53
CA VAL A 174 -0.99 6.82 7.69
C VAL A 174 0.31 6.95 8.49
N ALA A 175 0.23 7.29 9.78
CA ALA A 175 1.40 7.46 10.62
C ALA A 175 1.92 6.13 11.21
N GLY A 176 1.18 5.03 11.08
CA GLY A 176 1.48 3.78 11.78
C GLY A 176 1.48 3.93 13.31
N ALA A 177 0.78 4.95 13.83
CA ALA A 177 0.69 5.21 15.26
C ALA A 177 -0.36 4.29 15.91
N HIS A 178 -0.33 4.13 17.23
CA HIS A 178 -1.36 3.37 17.95
C HIS A 178 -2.08 4.23 18.98
N TYR A 179 -3.36 3.93 19.18
CA TYR A 179 -4.10 4.38 20.35
C TYR A 179 -3.78 3.47 21.53
N LYS A 180 -3.53 4.06 22.71
CA LYS A 180 -3.39 3.28 23.94
C LYS A 180 -4.65 2.46 24.24
N THR A 181 -5.81 3.07 24.06
CA THR A 181 -7.11 2.46 24.34
C THR A 181 -8.15 2.91 23.32
N VAL A 182 -8.98 1.95 22.90
CA VAL A 182 -10.20 2.18 22.13
C VAL A 182 -11.34 1.48 22.84
N THR A 183 -12.45 2.17 23.08
CA THR A 183 -13.63 1.61 23.72
C THR A 183 -14.83 1.75 22.80
N ILE A 184 -15.53 0.65 22.54
CA ILE A 184 -16.77 0.62 21.77
C ILE A 184 -17.89 0.20 22.71
N ALA A 185 -18.94 1.01 22.81
CA ALA A 185 -20.11 0.75 23.63
C ALA A 185 -21.35 0.65 22.76
N MET A 186 -21.95 -0.54 22.70
CA MET A 186 -23.24 -0.77 22.07
C MET A 186 -24.36 -0.44 23.05
N ARG A 187 -25.38 0.25 22.53
CA ARG A 187 -26.49 0.77 23.34
C ARG A 187 -27.79 0.15 22.90
N LYS A 188 -28.69 -0.11 23.86
CA LYS A 188 -30.00 -0.67 23.54
C LYS A 188 -30.81 0.31 22.70
N ALA A 189 -31.30 -0.17 21.56
CA ALA A 189 -32.20 0.58 20.69
C ALA A 189 -33.53 0.88 21.41
N GLY A 190 -34.16 2.01 21.05
CA GLY A 190 -35.40 2.48 21.68
C GLY A 190 -36.56 1.46 21.59
N GLY A 191 -37.41 1.44 22.62
CA GLY A 191 -38.59 0.59 22.73
C GLY A 191 -39.13 0.54 24.17
N ASP A 192 -38.23 0.38 25.15
CA ASP A 192 -38.52 0.53 26.57
C ASP A 192 -37.76 1.75 27.14
N PRO A 193 -38.45 2.76 27.68
CA PRO A 193 -37.83 3.95 28.26
C PRO A 193 -36.81 3.67 29.37
N LYS A 194 -36.93 2.53 30.09
CA LYS A 194 -36.04 2.19 31.20
C LYS A 194 -34.68 1.64 30.75
N THR A 195 -34.61 1.12 29.53
CA THR A 195 -33.41 0.44 28.99
C THR A 195 -32.84 1.16 27.76
N ALA A 196 -33.63 2.00 27.09
CA ALA A 196 -33.21 2.77 25.93
C ALA A 196 -31.93 3.58 26.21
N GLY A 197 -30.92 3.42 25.34
CA GLY A 197 -29.65 4.14 25.44
C GLY A 197 -28.67 3.59 26.49
N LYS A 198 -29.08 2.63 27.35
CA LYS A 198 -28.14 1.95 28.25
C LYS A 198 -27.16 1.10 27.45
N VAL A 199 -25.90 1.10 27.88
CA VAL A 199 -24.86 0.23 27.33
C VAL A 199 -25.17 -1.20 27.75
N TYR A 200 -25.16 -2.13 26.80
CA TYR A 200 -25.36 -3.56 27.08
C TYR A 200 -24.17 -4.43 26.65
N LEU A 201 -23.32 -3.92 25.77
CA LEU A 201 -22.12 -4.63 25.30
C LEU A 201 -20.99 -3.62 25.09
N ARG A 202 -19.83 -3.89 25.70
CA ARG A 202 -18.65 -3.03 25.66
C ARG A 202 -17.42 -3.84 25.23
N TYR A 203 -16.72 -3.31 24.23
CA TYR A 203 -15.39 -3.77 23.84
C TYR A 203 -14.35 -2.75 24.27
N THR A 204 -13.29 -3.19 24.93
CA THR A 204 -12.15 -2.34 25.30
C THR A 204 -10.87 -2.95 24.74
N PHE A 205 -10.26 -2.26 23.81
CA PHE A 205 -9.03 -2.65 23.13
C PHE A 205 -7.84 -1.89 23.70
N SER A 206 -6.68 -2.54 23.75
CA SER A 206 -5.40 -1.93 24.15
C SER A 206 -4.37 -2.04 23.04
N THR A 207 -3.57 -0.99 22.87
CA THR A 207 -2.54 -0.87 21.81
C THR A 207 -3.13 -1.14 20.44
N VAL A 208 -3.88 -0.16 19.93
CA VAL A 208 -4.75 -0.30 18.76
C VAL A 208 -4.19 0.47 17.58
N PHE A 209 -3.88 -0.24 16.51
CA PHE A 209 -3.48 0.33 15.24
C PHE A 209 -4.68 0.45 14.32
N THR A 210 -4.81 1.59 13.65
CA THR A 210 -5.73 1.71 12.50
C THR A 210 -5.01 1.11 11.29
N THR A 211 -5.51 0.01 10.75
CA THR A 211 -4.85 -0.74 9.68
C THR A 211 -5.47 -0.49 8.31
N SER A 212 -6.73 -0.06 8.28
CA SER A 212 -7.41 0.34 7.06
C SER A 212 -8.37 1.50 7.33
N PHE A 213 -8.43 2.43 6.38
CA PHE A 213 -9.40 3.53 6.34
C PHE A 213 -9.93 3.64 4.92
N GLN A 214 -11.16 3.18 4.71
CA GLN A 214 -11.85 3.26 3.42
C GLN A 214 -13.01 4.25 3.57
N GLN A 215 -12.99 5.33 2.79
CA GLN A 215 -14.08 6.30 2.76
C GLN A 215 -14.77 6.23 1.41
N GLU A 216 -16.07 6.01 1.44
CA GLU A 216 -16.91 5.90 0.26
C GLU A 216 -18.04 6.93 0.31
N SER A 217 -18.43 7.41 -0.87
CA SER A 217 -19.57 8.29 -1.03
C SER A 217 -20.30 7.91 -2.31
N SER A 218 -21.55 7.46 -2.19
CA SER A 218 -22.41 7.30 -3.36
C SER A 218 -22.97 8.68 -3.75
N GLY A 219 -22.80 9.08 -5.02
CA GLY A 219 -23.11 10.42 -5.53
C GLY A 219 -24.60 10.81 -5.55
N LYS A 220 -25.46 10.19 -4.72
CA LYS A 220 -26.90 10.45 -4.67
C LYS A 220 -27.34 10.68 -3.21
N GLY A 221 -27.46 11.94 -2.82
CA GLY A 221 -28.11 12.37 -1.57
C GLY A 221 -27.31 13.39 -0.74
N LYS A 222 -27.95 13.98 0.29
CA LYS A 222 -27.32 14.88 1.29
C LYS A 222 -26.59 14.11 2.40
N SER A 223 -26.35 12.81 2.21
CA SER A 223 -25.72 11.96 3.21
C SER A 223 -24.21 12.17 3.21
N LYS A 224 -23.63 12.20 4.42
CA LYS A 224 -22.17 12.24 4.57
C LYS A 224 -21.53 10.96 4.04
N PRO A 225 -20.27 11.01 3.61
CA PRO A 225 -19.51 9.81 3.29
C PRO A 225 -19.53 8.80 4.46
N GLU A 226 -19.50 7.52 4.09
CA GLU A 226 -19.39 6.40 5.00
C GLU A 226 -17.94 5.93 5.04
N GLU A 227 -17.50 5.48 6.21
CA GLU A 227 -16.14 5.08 6.48
C GLU A 227 -16.14 3.67 7.09
N ASN A 228 -15.43 2.76 6.42
CA ASN A 228 -15.08 1.43 6.90
C ASN A 228 -13.66 1.47 7.46
N ILE A 229 -13.52 1.26 8.76
CA ILE A 229 -12.23 1.38 9.47
C ILE A 229 -11.91 0.07 10.15
N SER A 230 -10.74 -0.50 9.86
CA SER A 230 -10.24 -1.72 10.51
C SER A 230 -9.18 -1.42 11.55
N PHE A 231 -9.20 -2.21 12.63
CA PHE A 231 -8.25 -2.13 13.72
C PHE A 231 -7.58 -3.48 13.97
N ASN A 232 -6.27 -3.43 14.15
CA ASN A 232 -5.51 -4.49 14.80
C ASN A 232 -5.13 -4.04 16.22
N PHE A 233 -5.05 -4.97 17.16
CA PHE A 233 -4.90 -4.67 18.58
C PHE A 233 -4.16 -5.78 19.33
N ALA A 234 -3.50 -5.41 20.43
CA ALA A 234 -2.78 -6.38 21.27
C ALA A 234 -3.71 -7.13 22.23
N LYS A 235 -4.76 -6.47 22.73
CA LYS A 235 -5.70 -7.06 23.70
C LYS A 235 -7.10 -6.53 23.48
N VAL A 236 -8.10 -7.39 23.66
CA VAL A 236 -9.51 -7.03 23.76
C VAL A 236 -10.10 -7.56 25.06
N ALA A 237 -10.92 -6.75 25.72
CA ALA A 237 -11.82 -7.15 26.79
C ALA A 237 -13.26 -6.92 26.34
N ILE A 238 -14.13 -7.91 26.56
CA ILE A 238 -15.54 -7.89 26.17
C ILE A 238 -16.36 -7.98 27.45
N GLU A 239 -17.34 -7.11 27.59
CA GLU A 239 -18.24 -7.08 28.74
C GLU A 239 -19.68 -6.97 28.25
N TYR A 240 -20.52 -7.88 28.73
CA TYR A 240 -21.96 -7.84 28.52
C TYR A 240 -22.65 -7.46 29.83
N LEU A 241 -23.51 -6.46 29.77
CA LEU A 241 -24.33 -6.02 30.89
C LEU A 241 -25.75 -6.55 30.66
N PRO A 242 -26.23 -7.49 31.49
CA PRO A 242 -27.62 -7.95 31.44
C PRO A 242 -28.57 -6.76 31.57
N GLN A 243 -29.65 -6.81 30.79
CA GLN A 243 -30.66 -5.75 30.70
C GLN A 243 -31.90 -6.06 31.52
#